data_AF-A0A4Y9PJE1-F1
#
_entry.id   AF-A0A4Y9PJE1-F1
#
_cell.length_a   1.000
_cell.length_b   1.000
_cell.length_c   1.000
_cell.angle_alpha   90.00
_cell.angle_beta   90.00
_cell.angle_gamma   90.00
#
_symmetry.space_group_name_H-M   'P 1'
#
loop_
_entity.id
_entity.type
_entity.pdbx_description
1 polymer ?
#
loop_
_entity_poly.entity_id
_entity_poly.type
_entity_poly.pdbx_seq_one_letter_code
_entity_poly.pdbx_strand_id
1 'polypeptide(L)' 'MDRLVEIRSQESLCRERAALDFDRRLFWLAQAEEWKQRALEEIAYHFRECNVGQAELARN' A
#
# COMPACT_ATOMS: atom_id res chain seq x y z
N MET A 1 -5.41 6.15 -8.11
CA MET A 1 -5.90 6.09 -6.71
C MET A 1 -6.65 4.81 -6.38
N ASP A 2 -7.44 4.24 -7.30
CA ASP A 2 -8.19 2.99 -7.04
C ASP A 2 -7.31 1.80 -6.63
N ARG A 3 -6.14 1.65 -7.26
CA ARG A 3 -5.15 0.62 -6.92
C ARG A 3 -4.63 0.72 -5.48
N LEU A 4 -4.46 1.93 -4.94
CA LEU A 4 -4.04 2.13 -3.55
C LEU A 4 -5.15 1.72 -2.57
N VAL A 5 -6.41 1.99 -2.91
CA VAL A 5 -7.58 1.59 -2.10
C VAL A 5 -7.69 0.06 -2.05
N GLU A 6 -7.47 -0.62 -3.17
CA GLU A 6 -7.44 -2.08 -3.23
C GLU A 6 -6.31 -2.67 -2.38
N ILE A 7 -5.09 -2.15 -2.50
CA ILE A 7 -3.94 -2.58 -1.69
C ILE A 7 -4.22 -2.43 -0.19
N ARG A 8 -4.79 -1.29 0.22
CA ARG A 8 -5.14 -1.04 1.64
C ARG A 8 -6.26 -1.95 2.14
N SER A 9 -7.21 -2.29 1.27
CA SER A 9 -8.28 -3.24 1.61
C SER A 9 -7.72 -4.65 1.85
N GLN A 10 -6.75 -5.09 1.04
CA GLN A 10 -6.07 -6.38 1.23
C GLN A 10 -5.22 -6.42 2.52
N GLU A 11 -4.55 -5.30 2.86
CA GLU A 11 -3.85 -5.16 4.13
C GLU A 11 -4.83 -5.35 5.32
N SER A 12 -5.96 -4.64 5.30
CA SER A 12 -6.97 -4.73 6.36
C SER A 12 -7.49 -6.15 6.54
N LEU A 13 -7.84 -6.81 5.44
CA LEU A 13 -8.30 -8.20 5.46
C LEU A 13 -7.26 -9.15 6.08
N CYS A 14 -5.98 -8.95 5.78
CA CYS A 14 -4.92 -9.76 6.36
C CYS A 14 -4.80 -9.53 7.88
N ARG A 15 -4.96 -8.29 8.35
CA ARG A 15 -4.95 -7.97 9.80
C ARG A 15 -6.16 -8.57 10.52
N GLU A 16 -7.34 -8.50 9.91
CA GLU A 16 -8.56 -9.11 10.44
C GLU A 16 -8.40 -10.64 10.56
N ARG A 17 -7.85 -11.29 9.52
CA ARG A 17 -7.55 -12.72 9.59
C ARG A 17 -6.53 -13.06 10.65
N ALA A 18 -5.47 -12.27 10.81
CA ALA A 18 -4.47 -12.46 11.86
C ALA A 18 -5.07 -12.37 13.28
N ALA A 19 -6.17 -11.64 13.47
CA ALA A 19 -6.86 -11.52 14.75
C ALA A 19 -7.75 -12.73 15.05
N LEU A 20 -8.25 -13.42 14.02
CA LEU A 20 -9.17 -14.56 14.14
C LEU A 20 -8.45 -15.93 14.05
N ASP A 21 -7.37 -16.01 13.28
CA ASP A 21 -6.60 -17.23 13.03
C ASP A 21 -5.28 -17.18 13.80
N PHE A 22 -5.30 -17.72 15.02
CA PHE A 22 -4.14 -17.72 15.93
C PHE A 22 -3.01 -18.64 15.44
N ASP A 23 -3.35 -19.75 14.80
CA ASP A 23 -2.37 -20.74 14.30
C ASP A 23 -1.56 -20.18 13.14
N ARG A 24 -2.18 -19.37 12.27
CA ARG A 24 -1.52 -18.72 11.13
C ARG A 24 -1.35 -17.22 11.32
N ARG A 25 -1.43 -16.72 12.55
CA ARG A 25 -1.33 -15.29 12.85
C ARG A 25 -0.09 -14.66 12.24
N LEU A 26 1.07 -15.28 12.40
CA LEU A 26 2.33 -14.77 11.85
C LEU A 26 2.34 -14.73 10.32
N PHE A 27 1.73 -15.72 9.67
CA PHE A 27 1.58 -15.75 8.22
C PHE A 27 0.73 -14.58 7.73
N TRP A 28 -0.42 -14.36 8.37
CA TRP A 28 -1.33 -13.26 8.01
C TRP A 28 -0.71 -11.88 8.31
N LEU A 29 0.06 -11.74 9.38
CA LEU A 29 0.80 -10.51 9.68
C LEU A 29 1.91 -10.24 8.65
N ALA A 30 2.64 -11.26 8.21
CA ALA A 30 3.64 -11.11 7.17
C ALA A 30 3.01 -10.65 5.84
N GLN A 31 1.86 -11.25 5.46
CA GLN A 31 1.08 -10.82 4.30
C GLN A 31 0.58 -9.36 4.45
N ALA A 32 0.11 -8.97 5.64
CA ALA A 32 -0.29 -7.59 5.90
C ALA A 32 0.87 -6.60 5.72
N GLU A 33 2.07 -6.94 6.19
CA GLU A 33 3.24 -6.07 6.03
C GLU A 33 3.66 -5.95 4.56
N GLU A 34 3.56 -7.03 3.77
CA GLU A 34 3.81 -7.00 2.33
C GLU A 34 2.84 -6.04 1.59
N TRP A 35 1.54 -6.10 1.92
CA TRP A 35 0.55 -5.19 1.35
C TRP A 35 0.79 -3.74 1.76
N LYS A 36 1.15 -3.50 3.03
CA LYS A 36 1.52 -2.16 3.50
C LYS A 36 2.72 -1.62 2.74
N GLN A 37 3.75 -2.44 2.51
CA GLN A 37 4.94 -2.03 1.76
C GLN A 37 4.59 -1.66 0.32
N ARG A 38 3.77 -2.47 -0.36
CA ARG A 38 3.25 -2.15 -1.71
C ARG A 38 2.47 -0.83 -1.74
N ALA A 39 1.68 -0.55 -0.70
CA ALA A 39 0.94 0.70 -0.61
C ALA A 39 1.89 1.92 -0.52
N LEU A 40 2.97 1.78 0.26
CA LEU A 40 3.99 2.82 0.40
C LEU A 40 4.74 3.05 -0.91
N GLU A 41 5.04 1.99 -1.65
CA GLU A 41 5.66 2.08 -2.97
C GLU A 41 4.75 2.78 -3.98
N GLU A 42 3.46 2.46 -4.00
CA GLU A 42 2.48 3.12 -4.88
C GLU A 42 2.33 4.61 -4.54
N ILE A 43 2.29 4.95 -3.25
CA ILE A 43 2.27 6.35 -2.79
C ILE A 43 3.54 7.08 -3.23
N ALA A 44 4.72 6.47 -3.04
CA ALA A 44 6.00 7.06 -3.43
C ALA A 44 6.15 7.18 -4.95
N TYR A 45 5.58 6.26 -5.72
CA TYR A 45 5.52 6.32 -7.17
C TYR A 45 4.68 7.52 -7.62
N HIS A 46 3.43 7.61 -7.17
CA HIS A 46 2.55 8.72 -7.53
C HIS A 46 3.07 10.07 -7.02
N PHE A 47 3.69 10.12 -5.84
CA PHE A 47 4.32 11.35 -5.34
C PHE A 47 5.45 11.81 -6.27
N ARG A 48 6.27 10.88 -6.77
CA ARG A 48 7.32 11.20 -7.76
C ARG A 48 6.72 11.66 -9.09
N GLU A 49 5.70 10.98 -9.61
CA GLU A 49 5.01 11.40 -10.84
C GLU A 49 4.44 12.81 -10.73
N CYS A 50 3.74 13.13 -9.64
CA CYS A 50 3.19 14.46 -9.40
C CYS A 50 4.29 15.53 -9.37
N ASN A 51 5.41 15.27 -8.70
CA ASN A 51 6.49 16.23 -8.59
C ASN A 51 7.25 16.45 -9.91
N VAL A 52 7.39 15.42 -10.74
CA VAL A 52 7.99 15.54 -12.08
C VAL A 52 7.09 16.37 -12.99
N GLY A 53 5.78 16.09 -13.01
CA GLY A 53 4.81 16.87 -13.80
C GLY A 53 4.72 18.34 -13.36
N GLN A 54 4.85 18.62 -12.05
CA GLN A 54 4.90 20.00 -11.54
C GLN A 54 6.20 20.73 -11.92
N ALA A 55 7.34 20.03 -11.94
CA ALA A 55 8.61 20.62 -12.35
C ALA A 55 8.65 20.96 -13.86
N GLU A 56 7.95 20.21 -14.70
CA GLU A 56 7.79 20.51 -16.13
C GLU A 56 6.83 21.67 -16.39
N LEU A 57 5.75 21.79 -15.60
CA LEU A 57 4.83 22.92 -15.65
C LEU A 57 5.44 24.23 -15.14
N ALA A 58 6.33 24.18 -14.14
CA ALA A 58 7.00 25.37 -13.60
C ALA A 58 8.12 25.94 -14.49
N ARG A 59 8.46 25.25 -15.59
CA ARG A 59 9.50 25.64 -16.55
C ARG A 59 8.96 26.21 -17.87
N ASN A 60 7.63 26.25 -18.04
CA ASN A 60 6.95 26.92 -19.15
C ASN A 60 6.28 28.21 -18.65
#